data_AF-A0A357D153-F1
#
_entry.id   AF-A0A357D153-F1
#
_cell.length_a   1.000
_cell.length_b   1.000
_cell.length_c   1.000
_cell.angle_alpha   90.00
_cell.angle_beta   90.00
_cell.angle_gamma   90.00
#
_symmetry.space_group_name_H-M   'P 1'
#
loop_
_entity.id
_entity.type
_entity.pdbx_description
1 polymer ?
#
loop_
_entity_poly.entity_id
_entity_poly.type
_entity_poly.pdbx_seq_one_letter_code
_entity_poly.pdbx_strand_id
1 'polypeptide(L)'
;DKMSTDFRGDPSAALLEVLDPEQNNAFGDHYLEVNFDLSQVFFITTANTMYNIPRPLLDRMEIIQIAGYTDEEKIEIAKRHLLPKQVKEHGLSQEQLVLTDTVLAEVIRSYTRESGVRSLERELAAVCRKTARQLVSKQATAVRVSKQNLHKFLGVPKFRSAVKEEDNRVGVVTGLAWTEVGGEILTIEVSAVKGKGQLLLTGKLGEVMQESAQAAVSYIRSRAAAFGIPEDFHENTDLHIHVPEGAIPKDGPSAGITMATAVVSALSGTPVR
;
A
#
# COMPACT_ATOMS: atom_id res chain seq x y z
N ASP A 1 16.56 8.04 1.69
CA ASP A 1 15.38 8.04 2.59
C ASP A 1 15.69 7.44 3.97
N LYS A 2 16.55 6.43 4.08
CA LYS A 2 16.90 5.77 5.37
C LYS A 2 18.24 6.22 5.96
N MET A 3 18.64 7.48 5.72
CA MET A 3 19.85 8.01 6.33
C MET A 3 19.53 8.42 7.77
N SER A 4 20.32 7.95 8.75
CA SER A 4 20.25 8.46 10.12
C SER A 4 21.44 9.37 10.39
N THR A 5 21.19 10.40 11.19
CA THR A 5 22.23 11.22 11.79
C THR A 5 22.70 10.51 13.05
N ASP A 6 23.84 9.83 12.97
CA ASP A 6 24.45 9.19 14.13
C ASP A 6 25.56 10.07 14.71
N PHE A 7 26.16 9.62 15.82
CA PHE A 7 27.23 10.30 16.58
C PHE A 7 28.48 10.70 15.76
N ARG A 8 28.59 10.27 14.50
CA ARG A 8 29.70 10.55 13.56
C ARG A 8 29.44 11.75 12.63
N GLY A 9 28.31 12.44 12.76
CA GLY A 9 27.94 13.59 11.93
C GLY A 9 26.83 13.28 10.93
N ASP A 10 26.42 14.30 10.17
CA ASP A 10 25.37 14.17 9.16
C ASP A 10 25.97 13.74 7.80
N PRO A 11 25.73 12.50 7.34
CA PRO A 11 26.23 12.03 6.06
C PRO A 11 25.61 12.78 4.86
N SER A 12 24.56 13.58 5.09
CA SER A 12 23.97 14.41 4.04
C SER A 12 24.96 15.43 3.47
N ALA A 13 25.91 15.93 4.29
CA ALA A 13 26.93 16.88 3.85
C ALA A 13 27.90 16.26 2.84
N ALA A 14 28.39 15.04 3.11
CA ALA A 14 29.26 14.32 2.19
C ALA A 14 28.53 13.98 0.87
N LEU A 15 27.24 13.64 0.93
CA LEU A 15 26.45 13.42 -0.27
C LEU A 15 26.21 14.70 -1.06
N LEU A 16 26.07 15.85 -0.41
CA LEU A 16 25.99 17.13 -1.11
C LEU A 16 27.28 17.41 -1.88
N GLU A 17 28.45 17.17 -1.27
CA GLU A 17 29.75 17.34 -1.95
C GLU A 17 29.87 16.44 -3.19
N VAL A 18 29.43 15.19 -3.10
CA VAL A 18 29.48 14.22 -4.21
C VAL A 18 28.47 14.52 -5.31
N LEU A 19 27.26 14.96 -4.94
CA LEU A 19 26.14 15.11 -5.87
C LEU A 19 26.00 16.52 -6.44
N ASP A 20 26.64 17.53 -5.84
CA ASP A 20 26.64 18.88 -6.34
C ASP A 20 27.59 18.99 -7.56
N PRO A 21 27.07 19.33 -8.76
CA PRO A 21 27.90 19.48 -9.96
C PRO A 21 29.00 20.55 -9.83
N GLU A 22 28.87 21.48 -8.88
CA GLU A 22 29.88 22.50 -8.62
C GLU A 22 31.05 22.01 -7.75
N GLN A 23 30.86 20.91 -6.99
CA GLN A 23 31.84 20.41 -6.02
C GLN A 23 32.42 19.03 -6.40
N ASN A 24 31.68 18.25 -7.19
CA ASN A 24 32.04 16.87 -7.49
C ASN A 24 33.33 16.70 -8.31
N ASN A 25 33.90 17.78 -8.87
CA ASN A 25 35.17 17.76 -9.59
C ASN A 25 36.41 17.67 -8.67
N ALA A 26 36.24 17.92 -7.37
CA ALA A 26 37.31 17.94 -6.39
C ALA A 26 36.86 17.34 -5.05
N PHE A 27 36.18 16.19 -5.10
CA PHE A 27 35.70 15.48 -3.92
C PHE A 27 36.88 15.04 -3.03
N GLY A 28 36.86 15.45 -1.75
CA GLY A 28 37.92 15.15 -0.80
C GLY A 28 37.64 13.89 0.03
N ASP A 29 38.36 12.80 -0.22
CA ASP A 29 38.28 11.62 0.64
C ASP A 29 39.19 11.75 1.87
N HIS A 30 38.65 11.53 3.07
CA HIS A 30 39.38 11.69 4.34
C HIS A 30 40.46 10.62 4.58
N TYR A 31 40.42 9.48 3.87
CA TYR A 31 41.42 8.42 4.02
C TYR A 31 42.56 8.61 3.02
N LEU A 32 42.22 8.96 1.77
CA LEU A 32 43.20 9.10 0.70
C LEU A 32 43.82 10.50 0.64
N GLU A 33 43.18 11.52 1.25
CA GLU A 33 43.62 12.92 1.29
C GLU A 33 43.99 13.50 -0.09
N VAL A 34 43.35 12.97 -1.14
CA VAL A 34 43.50 13.44 -2.53
C VAL A 34 42.12 13.73 -3.11
N ASN A 35 42.07 14.75 -3.95
CA ASN A 35 40.83 15.15 -4.61
C ASN A 35 40.53 14.20 -5.78
N PHE A 36 39.28 13.76 -5.88
CA PHE A 36 38.77 12.97 -7.00
C PHE A 36 37.82 13.79 -7.87
N ASP A 37 37.95 13.62 -9.19
CA ASP A 37 37.00 14.16 -10.15
C ASP A 37 35.89 13.14 -10.42
N LEU A 38 34.69 13.44 -9.93
CA LEU A 38 33.45 12.67 -10.12
C LEU A 38 32.49 13.34 -11.11
N SER A 39 32.92 14.40 -11.81
CA SER A 39 32.05 15.18 -12.71
C SER A 39 31.46 14.36 -13.86
N GLN A 40 32.13 13.28 -14.28
CA GLN A 40 31.67 12.37 -15.35
C GLN A 40 30.86 11.17 -14.83
N VAL A 41 30.60 11.10 -13.52
CA VAL A 41 29.85 10.00 -12.92
C VAL A 41 28.35 10.26 -13.03
N PHE A 42 27.62 9.34 -13.64
CA PHE A 42 26.16 9.39 -13.68
C PHE A 42 25.57 8.75 -12.40
N PHE A 43 25.02 9.60 -11.53
CA PHE A 43 24.42 9.15 -10.27
C PHE A 43 22.95 8.80 -10.44
N ILE A 44 22.58 7.61 -9.96
CA ILE A 44 21.18 7.19 -9.79
C ILE A 44 20.96 6.91 -8.31
N THR A 45 20.02 7.61 -7.70
CA THR A 45 19.60 7.37 -6.31
C THR A 45 18.21 6.77 -6.28
N THR A 46 17.94 5.93 -5.28
CA THR A 46 16.63 5.28 -5.08
C THR A 46 16.11 5.56 -3.68
N ALA A 47 14.83 5.84 -3.56
CA ALA A 47 14.16 6.07 -2.28
C ALA A 47 12.74 5.49 -2.31
N ASN A 48 12.24 5.02 -1.16
CA ASN A 48 10.86 4.57 -1.00
C ASN A 48 9.96 5.73 -0.59
N THR A 49 10.48 6.64 0.25
CA THR A 49 9.73 7.80 0.75
C THR A 49 10.53 9.08 0.60
N MET A 50 9.85 10.15 0.19
CA MET A 50 10.45 11.46 -0.06
C MET A 50 10.64 12.28 1.21
N TYR A 51 9.74 12.12 2.19
CA TYR A 51 9.65 13.00 3.37
C TYR A 51 10.90 12.95 4.26
N ASN A 52 11.63 11.83 4.26
CA ASN A 52 12.87 11.66 5.02
C ASN A 52 14.12 12.16 4.29
N ILE A 53 14.01 12.65 3.05
CA ILE A 53 15.18 13.08 2.28
C ILE A 53 15.45 14.56 2.59
N PRO A 54 16.68 14.91 2.98
CA PRO A 54 17.05 16.32 3.21
C PRO A 54 16.72 17.19 2.00
N ARG A 55 16.07 18.33 2.26
CA ARG A 55 15.67 19.29 1.23
C ARG A 55 16.83 19.73 0.30
N PRO A 56 18.06 20.00 0.81
CA PRO A 56 19.18 20.38 -0.04
C PRO A 56 19.58 19.35 -1.08
N LEU A 57 19.36 18.06 -0.80
CA LEU A 57 19.60 16.97 -1.75
C LEU A 57 18.48 16.89 -2.79
N LEU A 58 17.22 17.02 -2.35
CA LEU A 58 16.06 16.99 -3.25
C LEU A 58 16.11 18.10 -4.30
N ASP A 59 16.51 19.30 -3.92
CA ASP A 59 16.56 20.44 -4.84
C ASP A 59 17.65 20.28 -5.94
N ARG A 60 18.58 19.33 -5.79
CA ARG A 60 19.65 18.99 -6.74
C ARG A 60 19.39 17.71 -7.54
N MET A 61 18.22 17.10 -7.38
CA MET A 61 17.87 15.82 -8.01
C MET A 61 16.67 15.97 -8.94
N GLU A 62 16.71 15.26 -10.06
CA GLU A 62 15.51 15.01 -10.85
C GLU A 62 14.74 13.84 -10.23
N ILE A 63 13.44 14.05 -9.96
CA ILE A 63 12.61 13.09 -9.25
C ILE A 63 11.72 12.35 -10.24
N ILE A 64 12.00 11.07 -10.43
CA ILE A 64 11.18 10.17 -11.26
C ILE A 64 10.36 9.27 -10.33
N GLN A 65 9.04 9.49 -10.32
CA GLN A 65 8.13 8.66 -9.53
C GLN A 65 7.77 7.38 -10.28
N ILE A 66 8.08 6.23 -9.68
CA ILE A 66 7.74 4.92 -10.23
C ILE A 66 6.47 4.43 -9.51
N ALA A 67 5.36 4.36 -10.25
CA ALA A 67 4.11 3.84 -9.74
C ALA A 67 4.18 2.31 -9.51
N GLY A 68 3.25 1.80 -8.70
CA GLY A 68 3.02 0.37 -8.58
C GLY A 68 2.44 -0.23 -9.86
N TYR A 69 2.40 -1.56 -9.90
CA TYR A 69 1.89 -2.31 -11.04
C TYR A 69 0.43 -2.75 -10.81
N THR A 70 -0.36 -2.71 -11.88
CA THR A 70 -1.67 -3.39 -11.98
C THR A 70 -1.52 -4.91 -11.95
N ASP A 71 -2.62 -5.63 -11.68
CA ASP A 71 -2.63 -7.09 -11.73
C ASP A 71 -2.15 -7.61 -13.09
N GLU A 72 -2.60 -6.99 -14.18
CA GLU A 72 -2.26 -7.33 -15.55
C GLU A 72 -0.77 -7.12 -15.84
N GLU A 73 -0.21 -5.99 -15.41
CA GLU A 73 1.23 -5.71 -15.53
C GLU A 73 2.06 -6.70 -14.72
N LYS A 74 1.64 -7.06 -13.51
CA LYS A 74 2.32 -8.07 -12.69
C LYS A 74 2.31 -9.44 -13.34
N ILE A 75 1.22 -9.83 -14.00
CA ILE A 75 1.16 -11.09 -14.76
C ILE A 75 2.20 -11.08 -15.89
N GLU A 76 2.29 -10.00 -16.66
CA GLU A 76 3.27 -9.91 -17.75
C GLU A 76 4.72 -9.86 -17.23
N ILE A 77 4.98 -9.13 -16.14
CA ILE A 77 6.29 -9.12 -15.48
C ILE A 77 6.65 -10.52 -14.99
N ALA A 78 5.70 -11.24 -14.39
CA ALA A 78 5.91 -12.60 -13.94
C ALA A 78 6.24 -13.55 -15.08
N LYS A 79 5.51 -13.47 -16.21
CA LYS A 79 5.73 -14.33 -17.38
C LYS A 79 7.06 -14.05 -18.08
N ARG A 80 7.39 -12.78 -18.29
CA ARG A 80 8.55 -12.37 -19.09
C ARG A 80 9.85 -12.41 -18.31
N HIS A 81 9.81 -12.15 -17.00
CA HIS A 81 11.02 -11.94 -16.20
C HIS A 81 11.09 -12.87 -14.98
N LEU A 82 10.09 -12.85 -14.10
CA LEU A 82 10.23 -13.52 -12.79
C LEU A 82 10.22 -15.05 -12.90
N LEU A 83 9.24 -15.62 -13.60
CA LEU A 83 9.11 -17.06 -13.72
C LEU A 83 10.28 -17.70 -14.49
N PRO A 84 10.73 -17.18 -15.66
CA PRO A 84 11.92 -17.72 -16.33
C PRO A 84 13.18 -17.64 -15.46
N LYS A 85 13.36 -16.53 -14.73
CA LYS A 85 14.48 -16.36 -13.78
C LYS A 85 14.41 -17.41 -12.67
N GLN A 86 13.25 -17.56 -12.02
CA GLN A 86 13.07 -18.51 -10.91
C GLN A 86 13.21 -19.97 -11.36
N VAL A 87 12.69 -20.33 -12.54
CA VAL A 87 12.86 -21.65 -13.14
C VAL A 87 14.34 -21.97 -13.35
N LYS A 88 15.11 -21.03 -13.91
CA LYS A 88 16.56 -21.18 -14.12
C LYS A 88 17.33 -21.29 -12.81
N GLU A 89 17.06 -20.41 -11.84
CA GLU A 89 17.73 -20.41 -10.52
C GLU A 89 17.50 -21.71 -9.73
N HIS A 90 16.36 -22.36 -9.94
CA HIS A 90 16.01 -23.63 -9.29
C HIS A 90 16.37 -24.87 -10.12
N GLY A 91 17.06 -24.70 -11.26
CA GLY A 91 17.51 -25.81 -12.11
C GLY A 91 16.38 -26.56 -12.81
N LEU A 92 15.23 -25.93 -13.03
CA LEU A 92 14.09 -26.50 -13.73
C LEU A 92 14.15 -26.17 -15.23
N SER A 93 13.59 -27.03 -16.07
CA SER A 93 13.28 -26.69 -17.47
C SER A 93 11.89 -26.06 -17.58
N GLN A 94 11.63 -25.34 -18.68
CA GLN A 94 10.32 -24.74 -18.92
C GLN A 94 9.19 -25.78 -19.07
N GLU A 95 9.52 -26.99 -19.49
CA GLU A 95 8.55 -28.09 -19.63
C GLU A 95 8.19 -28.72 -18.29
N GLN A 96 9.07 -28.61 -17.30
CA GLN A 96 8.91 -29.22 -15.98
C GLN A 96 7.95 -28.47 -15.05
N LEU A 97 7.73 -27.16 -15.29
CA LEU A 97 6.80 -26.34 -14.52
C LEU A 97 5.89 -25.54 -15.46
N VAL A 98 4.60 -25.88 -15.47
CA VAL A 98 3.59 -25.17 -16.24
C VAL A 98 2.66 -24.40 -15.31
N LEU A 99 2.68 -23.08 -15.46
CA LEU A 99 1.81 -22.12 -14.77
C LEU A 99 1.00 -21.36 -15.83
N THR A 100 -0.32 -21.33 -15.68
CA THR A 100 -1.20 -20.53 -16.55
C THR A 100 -1.38 -19.13 -15.98
N ASP A 101 -1.73 -18.16 -16.84
CA ASP A 101 -2.03 -16.77 -16.45
C ASP A 101 -3.09 -16.69 -15.35
N THR A 102 -4.08 -17.59 -15.39
CA THR A 102 -5.12 -17.72 -14.35
C THR A 102 -4.58 -18.10 -12.99
N VAL A 103 -3.48 -18.87 -12.92
CA VAL A 103 -2.82 -19.24 -11.67
C VAL A 103 -1.93 -18.11 -11.20
N LEU A 104 -1.24 -17.41 -12.10
CA LEU A 104 -0.48 -16.20 -11.75
C LEU A 104 -1.38 -15.13 -11.13
N ALA A 105 -2.56 -14.89 -11.74
CA ALA A 105 -3.57 -13.99 -11.19
C ALA A 105 -4.03 -14.43 -9.78
N GLU A 106 -4.19 -15.73 -9.55
CA GLU A 106 -4.54 -16.28 -8.23
C GLU A 106 -3.42 -16.06 -7.20
N VAL A 107 -2.15 -16.25 -7.58
CA VAL A 107 -1.00 -15.97 -6.71
C VAL A 107 -0.98 -14.50 -6.32
N ILE A 108 -1.15 -13.61 -7.30
CA ILE A 108 -1.15 -12.16 -7.07
C ILE A 108 -2.26 -11.78 -6.08
N ARG A 109 -3.50 -12.21 -6.31
CA ARG A 109 -4.66 -11.80 -5.51
C ARG A 109 -4.75 -12.44 -4.13
N SER A 110 -4.36 -13.71 -4.01
CA SER A 110 -4.64 -14.53 -2.82
C SER A 110 -3.40 -14.73 -1.94
N TYR A 111 -2.20 -14.48 -2.47
CA TYR A 111 -0.93 -14.74 -1.77
C TYR A 111 0.01 -13.54 -1.69
N THR A 112 -0.29 -12.42 -2.38
CA THR A 112 0.50 -11.18 -2.31
C THR A 112 -0.37 -9.97 -1.95
N ARG A 113 0.22 -8.96 -1.30
CA ARG A 113 -0.41 -7.66 -1.04
C ARG A 113 0.67 -6.58 -0.99
N GLU A 114 1.00 -6.06 -2.16
CA GLU A 114 2.05 -5.06 -2.38
C GLU A 114 1.80 -4.31 -3.70
N SER A 115 2.41 -3.14 -3.90
CA SER A 115 2.41 -2.42 -5.18
C SER A 115 3.45 -2.96 -6.17
N GLY A 116 4.56 -3.52 -5.66
CA GLY A 116 5.64 -4.13 -6.44
C GLY A 116 5.42 -5.61 -6.77
N VAL A 117 6.53 -6.32 -6.99
CA VAL A 117 6.53 -7.76 -7.35
C VAL A 117 7.47 -8.61 -6.47
N ARG A 118 7.92 -8.09 -5.32
CA ARG A 118 8.90 -8.77 -4.46
C ARG A 118 8.29 -9.99 -3.76
N SER A 119 7.10 -9.85 -3.21
CA SER A 119 6.33 -10.95 -2.64
C SER A 119 5.92 -11.93 -3.74
N LEU A 120 5.53 -11.43 -4.92
CA LEU A 120 5.23 -12.28 -6.08
C LEU A 120 6.43 -13.16 -6.47
N GLU A 121 7.64 -12.60 -6.58
CA GLU A 121 8.86 -13.36 -6.86
C GLU A 121 9.13 -14.42 -5.78
N ARG A 122 8.92 -14.09 -4.49
CA ARG A 122 9.07 -15.05 -3.39
C ARG A 122 8.08 -16.21 -3.46
N GLU A 123 6.82 -15.95 -3.79
CA GLU A 123 5.82 -17.01 -3.95
C GLU A 123 6.15 -17.90 -5.17
N LEU A 124 6.56 -17.31 -6.30
CA LEU A 124 7.03 -18.07 -7.47
C LEU A 124 8.25 -18.94 -7.15
N ALA A 125 9.21 -18.43 -6.38
CA ALA A 125 10.35 -19.19 -5.89
C ALA A 125 9.91 -20.38 -5.02
N ALA A 126 8.89 -20.20 -4.18
CA ALA A 126 8.34 -21.28 -3.35
C ALA A 126 7.67 -22.38 -4.20
N VAL A 127 6.93 -21.99 -5.25
CA VAL A 127 6.38 -22.94 -6.25
C VAL A 127 7.50 -23.72 -6.94
N CYS A 128 8.56 -23.03 -7.39
CA CYS A 128 9.71 -23.65 -8.05
C CYS A 128 10.42 -24.65 -7.12
N ARG A 129 10.72 -24.27 -5.87
CA ARG A 129 11.32 -25.17 -4.87
C ARG A 129 10.52 -26.45 -4.65
N LYS A 130 9.20 -26.32 -4.48
CA LYS A 130 8.33 -27.49 -4.26
C LYS A 130 8.21 -28.36 -5.50
N THR A 131 8.20 -27.75 -6.68
CA THR A 131 8.25 -28.46 -7.96
C THR A 131 9.54 -29.27 -8.08
N ALA A 132 10.70 -28.65 -7.85
CA ALA A 132 11.99 -29.33 -7.86
C ALA A 132 12.03 -30.52 -6.89
N ARG A 133 11.48 -30.37 -5.67
CA ARG A 133 11.38 -31.47 -4.71
C ARG A 133 10.56 -32.65 -5.24
N GLN A 134 9.42 -32.39 -5.90
CA GLN A 134 8.57 -33.45 -6.47
C GLN A 134 9.28 -34.20 -7.61
N LEU A 135 10.01 -33.49 -8.46
CA LEU A 135 10.77 -34.08 -9.56
C LEU A 135 11.91 -34.97 -9.04
N VAL A 136 12.70 -34.47 -8.08
CA VAL A 136 13.81 -35.23 -7.48
C VAL A 136 13.31 -36.46 -6.72
N SER A 137 12.15 -36.35 -6.07
CA SER A 137 11.50 -37.47 -5.39
C SER A 137 10.84 -38.48 -6.35
N LYS A 138 11.02 -38.32 -7.67
CA LYS A 138 10.44 -39.13 -8.76
C LYS A 138 8.91 -39.25 -8.68
N GLN A 139 8.24 -38.26 -8.12
CA GLN A 139 6.77 -38.24 -8.01
C GLN A 139 6.11 -37.78 -9.33
N ALA A 140 6.83 -37.05 -10.16
CA ALA A 140 6.39 -36.58 -11.48
C ALA A 140 7.59 -36.27 -12.37
N THR A 141 7.38 -36.24 -13.69
CA THR A 141 8.35 -35.74 -14.68
C THR A 141 8.10 -34.29 -15.07
N ALA A 142 6.86 -33.81 -14.94
CA ALA A 142 6.45 -32.43 -15.10
C ALA A 142 5.32 -32.10 -14.12
N VAL A 143 5.28 -30.86 -13.64
CA VAL A 143 4.33 -30.38 -12.65
C VAL A 143 3.49 -29.26 -13.26
N ARG A 144 2.19 -29.49 -13.36
CA ARG A 144 1.21 -28.47 -13.74
C ARG A 144 0.55 -27.91 -12.49
N VAL A 145 0.76 -26.62 -12.25
CA VAL A 145 0.09 -25.92 -11.14
C VAL A 145 -1.23 -25.37 -11.67
N SER A 146 -2.31 -25.63 -10.94
CA SER A 146 -3.66 -25.16 -11.21
C SER A 146 -4.22 -24.48 -9.97
N LYS A 147 -5.34 -23.75 -10.10
CA LYS A 147 -6.00 -23.11 -8.94
C LYS A 147 -6.34 -24.12 -7.85
N GLN A 148 -6.77 -25.32 -8.22
CA GLN A 148 -7.19 -26.37 -7.28
C GLN A 148 -6.02 -26.94 -6.48
N ASN A 149 -4.81 -27.01 -7.06
CA ASN A 149 -3.65 -27.60 -6.39
C ASN A 149 -2.66 -26.55 -5.84
N LEU A 150 -2.86 -25.26 -6.11
CA LEU A 150 -2.00 -24.17 -5.68
C LEU A 150 -1.74 -24.19 -4.16
N HIS A 151 -2.74 -24.55 -3.36
CA HIS A 151 -2.61 -24.65 -1.91
C HIS A 151 -1.58 -25.71 -1.45
N LYS A 152 -1.32 -26.75 -2.26
CA LYS A 152 -0.26 -27.72 -1.97
C LYS A 152 1.13 -27.08 -2.08
N PHE A 153 1.25 -26.04 -2.92
CA PHE A 153 2.48 -25.28 -3.13
C PHE A 153 2.61 -24.12 -2.15
N LEU A 154 1.58 -23.29 -1.98
CA LEU A 154 1.68 -22.05 -1.20
C LEU A 154 0.99 -22.10 0.17
N GLY A 155 0.29 -23.19 0.49
CA GLY A 155 -0.54 -23.29 1.68
C GLY A 155 -1.91 -22.62 1.47
N VAL A 156 -2.60 -22.35 2.58
CA VAL A 156 -3.89 -21.63 2.54
C VAL A 156 -3.70 -20.20 1.99
N PRO A 157 -4.69 -19.65 1.27
CA PRO A 157 -4.68 -18.24 0.85
C PRO A 157 -4.39 -17.31 2.03
N LYS A 158 -3.45 -16.38 1.85
CA LYS A 158 -3.03 -15.41 2.89
C LYS A 158 -3.93 -14.20 2.93
N PHE A 159 -4.44 -13.81 1.76
CA PHE A 159 -5.32 -12.67 1.60
C PHE A 159 -6.63 -13.14 1.01
N ARG A 160 -7.72 -12.62 1.55
CA ARG A 160 -9.02 -12.71 0.90
C ARG A 160 -9.08 -11.55 -0.07
N SER A 161 -9.44 -11.80 -1.33
CA SER A 161 -9.83 -10.71 -2.23
C SER A 161 -10.89 -9.87 -1.51
N ALA A 162 -10.74 -8.55 -1.53
CA ALA A 162 -11.72 -7.65 -0.94
C ALA A 162 -13.09 -8.01 -1.53
N VAL A 163 -13.91 -8.66 -0.70
CA VAL A 163 -15.27 -8.98 -1.07
C VAL A 163 -15.93 -7.62 -1.18
N LYS A 164 -16.30 -7.23 -2.40
CA LYS A 164 -17.24 -6.13 -2.59
C LYS A 164 -18.41 -6.47 -1.67
N GLU A 165 -18.71 -5.62 -0.68
CA GLU A 165 -19.94 -5.84 0.09
C GLU A 165 -21.07 -5.93 -0.94
N GLU A 166 -21.71 -7.09 -1.04
CA GLU A 166 -22.65 -7.38 -2.13
C GLU A 166 -23.95 -6.57 -1.98
N ASP A 167 -24.23 -6.12 -0.76
CA ASP A 167 -25.43 -5.38 -0.40
C ASP A 167 -25.11 -3.95 0.05
N ASN A 168 -25.95 -3.01 -0.38
CA ASN A 168 -25.92 -1.62 0.09
C ASN A 168 -26.30 -1.59 1.58
N ARG A 169 -25.45 -1.01 2.42
CA ARG A 169 -25.65 -0.95 3.87
C ARG A 169 -25.90 0.49 4.34
N VAL A 170 -26.64 0.60 5.44
CA VAL A 170 -26.90 1.89 6.11
C VAL A 170 -25.75 2.18 7.08
N GLY A 171 -25.23 3.40 7.03
CA GLY A 171 -24.14 3.86 7.91
C GLY A 171 -22.77 3.30 7.55
N VAL A 172 -22.63 2.60 6.43
CA VAL A 172 -21.37 1.96 6.01
C VAL A 172 -20.97 2.51 4.64
N VAL A 173 -19.76 3.05 4.52
CA VAL A 173 -19.28 3.67 3.29
C VAL A 173 -17.87 3.22 2.97
N THR A 174 -17.69 2.78 1.73
CA THR A 174 -16.38 2.43 1.20
C THR A 174 -15.61 3.70 0.80
N GLY A 175 -14.44 3.91 1.38
CA GLY A 175 -13.49 4.96 1.05
C GLY A 175 -12.20 4.39 0.46
N LEU A 176 -11.47 5.24 -0.25
CA LEU A 176 -10.12 4.94 -0.71
C LEU A 176 -9.11 5.62 0.21
N ALA A 177 -8.10 4.87 0.64
CA ALA A 177 -6.95 5.39 1.33
C ALA A 177 -5.68 5.16 0.52
N TRP A 178 -4.72 6.05 0.73
CA TRP A 178 -3.39 5.89 0.20
C TRP A 178 -2.47 5.35 1.30
N THR A 179 -1.76 4.27 1.01
CA THR A 179 -0.71 3.71 1.87
C THR A 179 0.61 3.70 1.12
N GLU A 180 1.72 3.56 1.84
CA GLU A 180 3.05 3.44 1.22
C GLU A 180 3.18 2.24 0.26
N VAL A 181 2.34 1.22 0.44
CA VAL A 181 2.31 0.01 -0.41
C VAL A 181 1.22 0.04 -1.48
N GLY A 182 0.55 1.19 -1.65
CA GLY A 182 -0.48 1.42 -2.68
C GLY A 182 -1.82 1.87 -2.13
N GLY A 183 -2.83 1.94 -3.00
CA GLY A 183 -4.20 2.24 -2.61
C GLY A 183 -4.83 1.10 -1.81
N GLU A 184 -5.54 1.43 -0.74
CA GLU A 184 -6.32 0.49 0.06
C GLU A 184 -7.80 0.91 0.08
N ILE A 185 -8.69 -0.09 0.03
CA ILE A 185 -10.12 0.11 0.23
C ILE A 185 -10.40 -0.02 1.73
N LEU A 186 -11.08 0.98 2.30
CA LEU A 186 -11.48 1.01 3.70
C LEU A 186 -12.99 1.15 3.81
N THR A 187 -13.57 0.57 4.86
CA THR A 187 -15.00 0.67 5.14
C THR A 187 -15.21 1.52 6.37
N ILE A 188 -15.70 2.75 6.23
CA ILE A 188 -16.04 3.60 7.38
C ILE A 188 -17.45 3.26 7.84
N GLU A 189 -17.60 3.02 9.14
CA GLU A 189 -18.86 2.62 9.75
C GLU A 189 -19.33 3.69 10.74
N VAL A 190 -20.61 4.00 10.72
CA VAL A 190 -21.25 4.96 11.62
C VAL A 190 -22.47 4.33 12.27
N SER A 191 -22.50 4.40 13.59
CA SER A 191 -23.68 4.05 14.40
C SER A 191 -24.30 5.32 14.98
N ALA A 192 -25.61 5.47 14.78
CA ALA A 192 -26.42 6.50 15.41
C ALA A 192 -27.27 5.85 16.51
N VAL A 193 -27.08 6.27 17.76
CA VAL A 193 -27.78 5.71 18.92
C VAL A 193 -28.41 6.83 19.74
N LYS A 194 -29.53 6.54 20.43
CA LYS A 194 -30.17 7.52 21.30
C LYS A 194 -29.21 7.92 22.42
N GLY A 195 -29.01 9.22 22.62
CA GLY A 195 -27.96 9.74 23.48
C GLY A 195 -28.12 11.22 23.82
N LYS A 196 -26.99 11.90 24.03
CA LYS A 196 -26.88 13.31 24.44
C LYS A 196 -26.15 14.19 23.41
N GLY A 197 -25.94 13.71 22.19
CA GLY A 197 -25.22 14.46 21.16
C GLY A 197 -23.71 14.23 21.11
N GLN A 198 -23.20 13.17 21.73
CA GLN A 198 -21.76 12.87 21.76
C GLN A 198 -21.27 12.34 20.42
N LEU A 199 -20.08 12.80 19.99
CA LEU A 199 -19.36 12.25 18.85
C LEU A 199 -18.19 11.41 19.35
N LEU A 200 -18.27 10.09 19.16
CA LEU A 200 -17.19 9.15 19.46
C LEU A 200 -16.47 8.77 18.17
N LEU A 201 -15.14 8.79 18.20
CA LEU A 201 -14.28 8.44 17.07
C LEU A 201 -13.35 7.30 17.47
N THR A 202 -13.34 6.20 16.71
CA THR A 202 -12.43 5.06 16.92
C THR A 202 -11.68 4.69 15.65
N GLY A 203 -10.50 4.07 15.79
CA GLY A 203 -9.66 3.69 14.64
C GLY A 203 -8.27 4.33 14.59
N LYS A 204 -7.75 4.84 15.70
CA LYS A 204 -6.46 5.56 15.78
C LYS A 204 -6.39 6.73 14.79
N LEU A 205 -7.37 7.62 14.89
CA LEU A 205 -7.44 8.83 14.08
C LEU A 205 -6.46 9.90 14.61
N GLY A 206 -5.68 10.48 13.70
CA GLY A 206 -4.88 11.67 13.98
C GLY A 206 -5.76 12.92 14.16
N GLU A 207 -5.16 14.02 14.59
CA GLU A 207 -5.87 15.28 14.90
C GLU A 207 -6.61 15.83 13.68
N VAL A 208 -5.98 15.81 12.50
CA VAL A 208 -6.57 16.34 11.25
C VAL A 208 -7.82 15.55 10.86
N MET A 209 -7.81 14.24 11.09
CA MET A 209 -8.95 13.40 10.78
C MET A 209 -10.10 13.61 11.77
N GLN A 210 -9.79 13.87 13.05
CA GLN A 210 -10.81 14.22 14.06
C GLN A 210 -11.48 15.56 13.73
N GLU A 211 -10.71 16.58 13.32
CA GLU A 211 -11.26 17.85 12.84
C GLU A 211 -12.17 17.65 11.61
N SER A 212 -11.74 16.82 10.66
CA SER A 212 -12.53 16.50 9.47
C SER A 212 -13.87 15.82 9.82
N ALA A 213 -13.90 14.96 10.84
CA ALA A 213 -15.12 14.34 11.33
C ALA A 213 -16.08 15.37 11.95
N GLN A 214 -15.55 16.30 12.75
CA GLN A 214 -16.33 17.39 13.34
C GLN A 214 -16.88 18.35 12.28
N ALA A 215 -16.08 18.67 11.26
CA ALA A 215 -16.50 19.50 10.14
C ALA A 215 -17.63 18.82 9.34
N ALA A 216 -17.53 17.50 9.11
CA ALA A 216 -18.56 16.72 8.44
C ALA A 216 -19.90 16.78 9.20
N VAL A 217 -19.89 16.55 10.52
CA VAL A 217 -21.10 16.65 11.36
C VAL A 217 -21.67 18.07 11.35
N SER A 218 -20.82 19.09 11.42
CA SER A 218 -21.25 20.50 11.37
C SER A 218 -21.93 20.84 10.05
N TYR A 219 -21.39 20.35 8.92
CA TYR A 219 -22.00 20.52 7.60
C TYR A 219 -23.39 19.86 7.54
N ILE A 220 -23.52 18.63 8.05
CA ILE A 220 -24.79 17.91 8.08
C ILE A 220 -25.82 18.67 8.92
N ARG A 221 -25.44 19.18 10.09
CA ARG A 221 -26.32 20.01 10.93
C ARG A 221 -26.85 21.22 10.17
N SER A 222 -26.00 21.92 9.41
CA SER A 222 -26.42 23.09 8.62
C SER A 222 -27.39 22.78 7.48
N ARG A 223 -27.54 21.50 7.10
CA ARG A 223 -28.37 21.04 5.97
C ARG A 223 -29.28 19.88 6.34
N ALA A 224 -29.59 19.69 7.63
CA ALA A 224 -30.34 18.54 8.12
C ALA A 224 -31.68 18.36 7.39
N ALA A 225 -32.43 19.45 7.22
CA ALA A 225 -33.70 19.45 6.48
C ALA A 225 -33.56 18.99 5.02
N ALA A 226 -32.48 19.39 4.33
CA ALA A 226 -32.22 19.00 2.95
C ALA A 226 -31.90 17.50 2.80
N PHE A 227 -31.41 16.86 3.86
CA PHE A 227 -31.10 15.43 3.90
C PHE A 227 -32.23 14.58 4.52
N GLY A 228 -33.35 15.19 4.94
CA GLY A 228 -34.44 14.47 5.60
C GLY A 228 -34.07 13.96 7.00
N ILE A 229 -33.15 14.65 7.69
CA ILE A 229 -32.67 14.30 9.03
C ILE A 229 -33.33 15.26 10.06
N PRO A 230 -33.71 14.78 11.27
CA PRO A 230 -34.21 15.66 12.34
C PRO A 230 -33.21 16.77 12.68
N GLU A 231 -33.63 18.03 12.74
CA GLU A 231 -32.72 19.17 13.00
C GLU A 231 -32.08 19.12 14.40
N ASP A 232 -32.76 18.48 15.34
CA ASP A 232 -32.35 18.28 16.74
C ASP A 232 -31.54 17.00 16.97
N PHE A 233 -31.13 16.28 15.92
CA PHE A 233 -30.40 15.00 16.08
C PHE A 233 -29.16 15.16 16.97
N HIS A 234 -28.50 16.31 16.89
CA HIS A 234 -27.28 16.64 17.61
C HIS A 234 -27.46 16.81 19.12
N GLU A 235 -28.69 16.85 19.63
CA GLU A 235 -28.99 16.89 21.06
C GLU A 235 -29.39 15.51 21.60
N ASN A 236 -30.03 14.71 20.75
CA ASN A 236 -30.73 13.48 21.16
C ASN A 236 -30.06 12.19 20.64
N THR A 237 -29.02 12.30 19.81
CA THR A 237 -28.36 11.17 19.14
C THR A 237 -26.86 11.25 19.34
N ASP A 238 -26.27 10.20 19.90
CA ASP A 238 -24.82 10.00 19.91
C ASP A 238 -24.40 9.34 18.58
N LEU A 239 -23.32 9.84 18.00
CA LEU A 239 -22.72 9.32 16.78
C LEU A 239 -21.41 8.63 17.13
N HIS A 240 -21.25 7.38 16.69
CA HIS A 240 -19.98 6.66 16.78
C HIS A 240 -19.46 6.39 15.37
N ILE A 241 -18.37 7.05 14.99
CA ILE A 241 -17.67 6.84 13.71
C ILE A 241 -16.47 5.92 13.96
N HIS A 242 -16.49 4.76 13.31
CA HIS A 242 -15.39 3.82 13.29
C HIS A 242 -14.69 3.85 11.94
N VAL A 243 -13.39 4.10 11.96
CA VAL A 243 -12.52 3.93 10.78
C VAL A 243 -11.63 2.72 11.07
N PRO A 244 -11.83 1.57 10.39
CA PRO A 244 -11.08 0.35 10.65
C PRO A 244 -9.59 0.61 10.61
N GLU A 245 -8.84 -0.07 11.45
CA GLU A 245 -7.39 0.12 11.56
C GLU A 245 -6.70 -0.21 10.22
N GLY A 246 -5.80 0.67 9.79
CA GLY A 246 -4.67 0.31 8.94
C GLY A 246 -3.42 0.25 9.81
N ALA A 247 -2.36 -0.44 9.37
CA ALA A 247 -1.07 -0.48 10.09
C ALA A 247 -0.40 0.90 10.25
N ILE A 248 -0.95 1.94 9.60
CA ILE A 248 -0.41 3.29 9.53
C ILE A 248 -1.46 4.25 10.14
N PRO A 249 -1.07 5.12 11.11
CA PRO A 249 -1.93 6.17 11.63
C PRO A 249 -2.52 7.02 10.50
N LYS A 250 -3.83 7.25 10.55
CA LYS A 250 -4.56 7.95 9.50
C LYS A 250 -4.72 9.41 9.90
N ASP A 251 -3.86 10.25 9.34
CA ASP A 251 -3.86 11.67 9.62
C ASP A 251 -3.92 12.45 8.29
N GLY A 252 -5.14 12.70 7.82
CA GLY A 252 -5.40 13.44 6.59
C GLY A 252 -6.90 13.68 6.38
N PRO A 253 -7.31 14.79 5.73
CA PRO A 253 -8.72 15.17 5.62
C PRO A 253 -9.48 14.43 4.49
N SER A 254 -8.82 13.51 3.78
CA SER A 254 -9.34 12.89 2.55
C SER A 254 -10.61 12.05 2.76
N ALA A 255 -10.84 11.53 3.96
CA ALA A 255 -12.03 10.74 4.28
C ALA A 255 -13.26 11.60 4.68
N GLY A 256 -13.18 12.94 4.60
CA GLY A 256 -14.27 13.84 5.02
C GLY A 256 -15.60 13.55 4.34
N ILE A 257 -15.61 13.35 3.01
CA ILE A 257 -16.83 13.01 2.25
C ILE A 257 -17.37 11.62 2.62
N THR A 258 -16.47 10.68 2.92
CA THR A 258 -16.81 9.30 3.27
C THR A 258 -17.51 9.26 4.62
N MET A 259 -16.96 9.98 5.61
CA MET A 259 -17.59 10.13 6.93
C MET A 259 -18.91 10.88 6.84
N ALA A 260 -18.96 11.99 6.08
CA ALA A 260 -20.20 12.75 5.91
C ALA A 260 -21.32 11.88 5.32
N THR A 261 -21.01 11.11 4.28
CA THR A 261 -21.95 10.19 3.64
C THR A 261 -22.41 9.10 4.60
N ALA A 262 -21.49 8.53 5.40
CA ALA A 262 -21.83 7.51 6.38
C ALA A 262 -22.75 8.04 7.48
N VAL A 263 -22.49 9.26 7.98
CA VAL A 263 -23.35 9.91 8.99
C VAL A 263 -24.73 10.23 8.42
N VAL A 264 -24.81 10.78 7.21
CA VAL A 264 -26.11 11.04 6.55
C VAL A 264 -26.89 9.74 6.35
N SER A 265 -26.21 8.68 5.92
CA SER A 265 -26.82 7.36 5.76
C SER A 265 -27.37 6.82 7.09
N ALA A 266 -26.55 6.84 8.15
CA ALA A 266 -26.95 6.37 9.47
C ALA A 266 -28.15 7.13 10.06
N LEU A 267 -28.20 8.45 9.86
CA LEU A 267 -29.27 9.30 10.37
C LEU A 267 -30.56 9.25 9.54
N SER A 268 -30.45 9.11 8.22
CA SER A 268 -31.62 9.07 7.31
C SER A 268 -32.17 7.65 7.11
N GLY A 269 -31.42 6.61 7.47
CA GLY A 269 -31.75 5.22 7.16
C GLY A 269 -31.57 4.86 5.69
N THR A 270 -30.94 5.72 4.88
CA THR A 270 -30.76 5.51 3.43
C THR A 270 -29.50 4.69 3.17
N PRO A 271 -29.57 3.49 2.55
CA PRO A 271 -28.39 2.68 2.23
C PRO A 271 -27.46 3.38 1.23
N VAL A 272 -26.15 3.23 1.41
CA VAL A 272 -25.13 3.80 0.51
C VAL A 272 -24.88 2.85 -0.66
N ARG A 273 -24.69 3.42 -1.87
CA ARG A 273 -24.49 2.70 -3.13
C ARG A 273 -23.02 2.47 -3.46
#